data_AF-A0A0C2FGE5-F1
#
_entry.id   AF-A0A0C2FGE5-F1
#
_cell.length_a   1.000
_cell.length_b   1.000
_cell.length_c   1.000
_cell.angle_alpha   90.00
_cell.angle_beta   90.00
_cell.angle_gamma   90.00
#
_symmetry.space_group_name_H-M   'P 1'
#
loop_
_entity.id
_entity.type
_entity.pdbx_description
1 polymer ?
#
loop_
_entity_poly.entity_id
_entity_poly.type
_entity_poly.pdbx_seq_one_letter_code
_entity_poly.pdbx_strand_id
1 'polypeptide(L)'
;MYSLLAFLAVVAVVASSSCEPGWRYFPVTNSCYKLIDEELPWTVAEFKCLFQGAHHASVDSAAENQFVHELAHHGEMWTGAAFFGSSKVYVNSDQTPFGRFTNWKNEMIVRTQEIHLPRTTSLMS
;
A
#
# COMPACT_ATOMS: atom_id res chain seq x y z
N MET A 1 17.87 37.81 -25.72
CA MET A 1 18.13 37.39 -24.32
C MET A 1 16.89 36.89 -23.56
N TYR A 2 15.73 36.66 -24.19
CA TYR A 2 14.53 36.12 -23.52
C TYR A 2 14.35 34.59 -23.64
N SER A 3 15.38 33.84 -24.09
CA SER A 3 15.22 32.43 -24.49
C SER A 3 15.86 31.39 -23.55
N LEU A 4 16.41 31.82 -22.40
CA LEU A 4 16.88 30.92 -21.34
C LEU A 4 15.99 30.97 -20.08
N LEU A 5 15.38 32.12 -19.80
CA LEU A 5 14.42 32.27 -18.70
C LEU A 5 13.09 31.56 -18.98
N ALA A 6 12.68 31.47 -20.24
CA ALA A 6 11.51 30.66 -20.63
C ALA A 6 11.78 29.15 -20.45
N PHE A 7 13.01 28.68 -20.68
CA PHE A 7 13.37 27.28 -20.48
C PHE A 7 13.44 26.91 -18.99
N LEU A 8 13.94 27.80 -18.13
CA LEU A 8 13.93 27.58 -16.67
C LEU A 8 12.53 27.64 -16.06
N ALA A 9 11.60 28.40 -16.65
CA ALA A 9 10.19 28.37 -16.24
C ALA A 9 9.47 27.08 -16.67
N VAL A 10 9.88 26.45 -17.79
CA VAL A 10 9.34 25.14 -18.22
C VAL A 10 9.80 23.99 -17.30
N VAL A 11 10.93 24.15 -16.59
CA VAL A 11 11.43 23.13 -15.65
C VAL A 11 10.68 23.14 -14.29
N ALA A 12 9.94 24.19 -13.96
CA ALA A 12 9.38 24.37 -12.61
C ALA A 12 7.85 24.18 -12.47
N VAL A 13 7.13 23.77 -13.53
CA VAL A 13 5.66 23.56 -13.48
C VAL A 13 5.27 22.19 -14.04
N VAL A 14 5.87 21.14 -13.52
CA VAL A 14 5.26 19.80 -13.46
C VAL A 14 5.29 19.30 -12.02
N ALA A 15 4.77 20.11 -11.11
CA ALA A 15 4.23 19.60 -9.85
C ALA A 15 2.81 19.08 -10.11
N SER A 16 2.64 18.09 -10.99
CA SER A 16 1.44 17.25 -10.91
C SER A 16 1.73 16.20 -9.85
N SER A 17 1.49 16.56 -8.59
CA SER A 17 1.37 15.61 -7.48
C SER A 17 0.11 14.75 -7.65
N SER A 18 -0.01 14.10 -8.81
CA SER A 18 -1.02 13.10 -9.10
C SER A 18 -0.27 11.82 -9.33
N CYS A 19 -0.57 10.80 -8.52
CA CYS A 19 -0.01 9.47 -8.66
C CYS A 19 -0.07 8.97 -10.10
N GLU A 20 0.77 7.99 -10.43
CA GLU A 20 0.71 7.33 -11.73
C GLU A 20 -0.72 6.82 -12.04
N PRO A 21 -1.09 6.68 -13.33
CA PRO A 21 -2.39 6.14 -13.70
C PRO A 21 -2.70 4.81 -13.00
N GLY A 22 -3.90 4.70 -12.41
CA GLY A 22 -4.33 3.53 -11.65
C GLY A 22 -3.97 3.54 -10.16
N TRP A 23 -3.24 4.56 -9.70
CA TRP A 23 -2.97 4.80 -8.29
C TRP A 23 -3.88 5.91 -7.74
N ARG A 24 -4.26 5.82 -6.46
CA ARG A 24 -5.06 6.82 -5.75
C ARG A 24 -4.22 7.50 -4.68
N TYR A 25 -4.12 8.81 -4.74
CA TYR A 25 -3.42 9.60 -3.72
C TYR A 25 -4.25 9.69 -2.43
N PHE A 26 -3.61 9.49 -1.29
CA PHE A 26 -4.20 9.73 0.02
C PHE A 26 -3.45 10.84 0.76
N PRO A 27 -4.05 12.03 0.95
CA PRO A 27 -3.35 13.18 1.55
C PRO A 27 -2.90 12.99 2.99
N VAL A 28 -3.56 12.12 3.77
CA VAL A 28 -3.25 11.92 5.19
C VAL A 28 -1.89 11.25 5.37
N THR A 29 -1.55 10.31 4.50
CA THR A 29 -0.25 9.62 4.51
C THR A 29 0.73 10.20 3.51
N ASN A 30 0.26 11.09 2.63
CA ASN A 30 1.03 11.64 1.51
C ASN A 30 1.59 10.54 0.59
N SER A 31 0.82 9.46 0.40
CA SER A 31 1.23 8.29 -0.39
C SER A 31 0.21 7.96 -1.48
N CYS A 32 0.66 7.17 -2.45
CA CYS A 32 -0.14 6.69 -3.57
C CYS A 32 -0.47 5.22 -3.37
N TYR A 33 -1.74 4.84 -3.48
CA TYR A 33 -2.19 3.48 -3.22
C TYR A 33 -2.76 2.82 -4.46
N LYS A 34 -2.56 1.52 -4.61
CA LYS A 34 -3.12 0.75 -5.70
C LYS A 34 -3.58 -0.62 -5.23
N LEU A 35 -4.78 -1.00 -5.65
CA LEU A 35 -5.30 -2.35 -5.46
C LEU A 35 -4.78 -3.24 -6.59
N ILE A 36 -4.13 -4.35 -6.24
CA ILE A 36 -3.92 -5.49 -7.12
C ILE A 36 -5.21 -6.29 -7.12
N ASP A 37 -6.01 -6.11 -8.17
CA ASP A 37 -7.26 -6.85 -8.39
C ASP A 37 -6.99 -8.26 -8.97
N GLU A 38 -6.06 -8.97 -8.34
CA GLU A 38 -5.73 -10.36 -8.62
C GLU A 38 -5.65 -11.11 -7.30
N GLU A 39 -6.33 -12.24 -7.21
CA GLU A 39 -6.22 -13.11 -6.07
C GLU A 39 -4.83 -13.79 -6.08
N LEU A 40 -3.93 -13.35 -5.19
CA LEU A 40 -2.56 -13.87 -5.11
C LEU A 40 -2.18 -14.27 -3.67
N PRO A 41 -1.24 -15.21 -3.51
CA PRO A 41 -0.57 -15.40 -2.23
C PRO A 41 0.17 -14.12 -1.84
N TRP A 42 0.19 -13.79 -0.54
CA TRP A 42 0.84 -12.58 0.00
C TRP A 42 2.26 -12.37 -0.55
N THR A 43 3.08 -13.42 -0.58
CA THR A 43 4.47 -13.31 -1.07
C THR A 43 4.55 -12.96 -2.55
N VAL A 44 3.67 -13.52 -3.38
CA VAL A 44 3.62 -13.23 -4.83
C VAL A 44 3.13 -11.81 -5.07
N ALA A 45 2.15 -11.35 -4.31
CA ALA A 45 1.70 -9.97 -4.39
C ALA A 45 2.80 -8.99 -3.95
N GLU A 46 3.60 -9.31 -2.93
CA GLU A 46 4.69 -8.43 -2.47
C GLU A 46 5.74 -8.28 -3.57
N PHE A 47 6.08 -9.37 -4.26
CA PHE A 47 6.94 -9.29 -5.44
C PHE A 47 6.36 -8.36 -6.52
N LYS A 48 5.03 -8.38 -6.75
CA LYS A 48 4.38 -7.45 -7.70
C LYS A 48 4.41 -6.00 -7.24
N CYS A 49 4.29 -5.74 -5.93
CA CYS A 49 4.47 -4.40 -5.36
C CYS A 49 5.91 -3.92 -5.64
N LEU A 50 6.90 -4.76 -5.35
CA LEU A 50 8.32 -4.45 -5.56
C LEU A 50 8.66 -4.16 -7.03
N PHE A 51 8.08 -4.90 -7.97
CA PHE A 51 8.24 -4.63 -9.41
C PHE A 51 7.68 -3.25 -9.83
N GLN A 52 6.77 -2.69 -9.07
CA GLN A 52 6.21 -1.35 -9.26
C GLN A 52 6.86 -0.29 -8.35
N GLY A 53 7.95 -0.63 -7.66
CA GLY A 53 8.65 0.29 -6.76
C GLY A 53 7.89 0.59 -5.45
N ALA A 54 6.99 -0.30 -5.04
CA ALA A 54 6.16 -0.16 -3.85
C ALA A 54 6.25 -1.41 -2.94
N HIS A 55 5.54 -1.37 -1.83
CA HIS A 55 5.37 -2.51 -0.91
C HIS A 55 3.89 -2.76 -0.66
N HIS A 56 3.54 -3.90 -0.07
CA HIS A 56 2.23 -3.97 0.57
C HIS A 56 2.05 -2.83 1.57
N ALA A 57 0.87 -2.22 1.56
CA ALA A 57 0.61 -1.07 2.40
C ALA A 57 0.57 -1.44 3.88
N SER A 58 1.38 -0.75 4.68
CA SER A 58 1.14 -0.65 6.11
C SER A 58 -0.13 0.17 6.38
N VAL A 59 -0.70 0.00 7.57
CA VAL A 59 -1.86 0.79 8.01
C VAL A 59 -1.57 1.29 9.41
N ASP A 60 -1.48 2.61 9.53
CA ASP A 60 -1.02 3.30 10.72
C ASP A 60 -2.13 4.14 11.38
N SER A 61 -3.27 4.33 10.71
CA SER A 61 -4.37 5.14 11.24
C SER A 61 -5.76 4.64 10.85
N ALA A 62 -6.78 5.05 11.59
CA ALA A 62 -8.17 4.74 11.27
C ALA A 62 -8.61 5.36 9.93
N ALA A 63 -8.11 6.56 9.61
CA ALA A 63 -8.41 7.24 8.34
C ALA A 63 -7.80 6.50 7.16
N GLU A 64 -6.56 6.02 7.30
CA GLU A 64 -5.92 5.15 6.32
C GLU A 64 -6.69 3.84 6.17
N ASN A 65 -7.01 3.16 7.28
CA ASN A 65 -7.79 1.93 7.27
C ASN A 65 -9.13 2.08 6.51
N GLN A 66 -9.83 3.20 6.72
CA GLN A 66 -11.06 3.50 5.99
C GLN A 66 -10.78 3.69 4.49
N PHE A 67 -9.80 4.53 4.14
CA PHE A 67 -9.44 4.80 2.75
C PHE A 67 -9.08 3.53 1.97
N VAL A 68 -8.32 2.63 2.60
CA VAL A 68 -7.91 1.38 1.97
C VAL A 68 -9.06 0.40 1.80
N HIS A 69 -9.97 0.33 2.76
CA HIS A 69 -11.20 -0.46 2.63
C HIS A 69 -12.10 0.05 1.51
N GLU A 70 -12.23 1.37 1.37
CA GLU A 70 -12.99 1.98 0.27
C GLU A 70 -12.33 1.69 -1.09
N LEU A 71 -10.99 1.70 -1.15
CA LEU A 71 -10.23 1.34 -2.36
C LEU A 71 -10.46 -0.13 -2.75
N ALA A 72 -10.55 -1.04 -1.78
CA ALA A 72 -10.85 -2.45 -2.00
C ALA A 72 -12.35 -2.75 -2.17
N HIS A 73 -13.21 -1.75 -2.37
CA HIS A 73 -14.67 -1.91 -2.46
C HIS A 73 -15.28 -2.68 -1.27
N HIS A 74 -14.71 -2.51 -0.08
CA HIS A 74 -15.07 -3.24 1.15
C HIS A 74 -14.82 -4.75 1.10
N GLY A 75 -14.00 -5.22 0.15
CA GLY A 75 -13.51 -6.59 0.08
C GLY A 75 -12.37 -6.89 1.06
N GLU A 76 -11.99 -8.16 1.12
CA GLU A 76 -10.78 -8.61 1.82
C GLU A 76 -9.54 -8.35 0.94
N MET A 77 -8.47 -7.88 1.56
CA MET A 77 -7.20 -7.59 0.89
C MET A 77 -6.02 -7.86 1.83
N TRP A 78 -4.86 -8.16 1.24
CA TRP A 78 -3.60 -8.18 1.96
C TRP A 78 -3.12 -6.77 2.32
N THR A 79 -2.53 -6.65 3.51
CA THR A 79 -1.76 -5.48 3.98
C THR A 79 -0.31 -5.89 4.20
N GLY A 80 0.55 -4.95 4.58
CA GLY A 80 1.98 -5.15 4.78
C GLY A 80 2.34 -6.09 5.93
N ALA A 81 1.42 -6.35 6.84
CA ALA A 81 1.68 -7.12 8.05
C ALA A 81 1.85 -8.62 7.76
N ALA A 82 3.03 -9.16 8.09
CA ALA A 82 3.33 -10.58 8.04
C ALA A 82 4.28 -10.97 9.21
N PHE A 83 4.21 -12.21 9.69
CA PHE A 83 5.32 -12.81 10.46
C PHE A 83 6.06 -13.79 9.57
N PHE A 84 7.06 -14.54 10.04
CA PHE A 84 7.71 -15.60 9.24
C PHE A 84 8.11 -16.78 10.13
N GLY A 85 8.03 -17.99 9.58
CA GLY A 85 8.40 -19.21 10.29
C GLY A 85 7.53 -19.45 11.53
N SER A 86 8.18 -19.68 12.68
CA SER A 86 7.50 -19.88 13.97
C SER A 86 7.32 -18.58 14.78
N SER A 87 7.70 -17.42 14.22
CA SER A 87 7.51 -16.12 14.88
C SER A 87 6.02 -15.82 15.06
N LYS A 88 5.67 -15.18 16.19
CA LYS A 88 4.36 -14.56 16.41
C LYS A 88 4.42 -13.03 16.35
N VAL A 89 5.57 -12.49 15.93
CA VAL A 89 5.80 -11.06 15.81
C VAL A 89 5.56 -10.66 14.37
N TYR A 90 4.54 -9.83 14.17
CA TYR A 90 4.25 -9.21 12.88
C TYR A 90 5.25 -8.08 12.59
N VAL A 91 5.61 -7.97 11.32
CA VAL A 91 6.40 -6.90 10.74
C VAL A 91 5.71 -6.42 9.47
N ASN A 92 5.82 -5.14 9.14
CA ASN A 92 5.35 -4.65 7.85
C ASN A 92 6.43 -4.85 6.78
N SER A 93 6.05 -5.19 5.54
CA SER A 93 6.99 -5.40 4.44
C SER A 93 7.73 -4.14 4.00
N ASP A 94 7.11 -2.97 4.20
CA ASP A 94 7.69 -1.64 3.97
C ASP A 94 8.64 -1.17 5.10
N GLN A 95 8.92 -2.04 6.09
CA GLN A 95 9.78 -1.78 7.25
C GLN A 95 9.23 -0.74 8.26
N THR A 96 7.98 -0.28 8.09
CA THR A 96 7.33 0.55 9.10
C THR A 96 7.03 -0.25 10.38
N PRO A 97 6.97 0.41 11.56
CA PRO A 97 6.62 -0.27 12.79
C PRO A 97 5.20 -0.84 12.75
N PHE A 98 5.05 -2.15 12.93
CA PHE A 98 3.75 -2.78 13.08
C PHE A 98 3.06 -2.36 14.39
N GLY A 99 1.71 -2.34 14.39
CA GLY A 99 0.90 -2.19 15.59
C GLY A 99 0.50 -0.74 15.94
N ARG A 100 0.75 0.22 15.05
CA ARG A 100 0.26 1.61 15.20
C ARG A 100 -1.27 1.70 15.08
N PHE A 101 -1.85 0.87 14.21
CA PHE A 101 -3.29 0.67 14.14
C PHE A 101 -3.69 -0.71 14.68
N THR A 102 -4.68 -0.75 15.57
CA THR A 102 -5.10 -1.97 16.28
C THR A 102 -6.61 -2.25 16.21
N ASN A 103 -7.42 -1.31 15.69
CA ASN A 103 -8.88 -1.43 15.69
C ASN A 103 -9.41 -2.09 14.41
N TRP A 104 -9.04 -3.35 14.21
CA TRP A 104 -9.38 -4.08 13.01
C TRP A 104 -10.66 -4.90 13.19
N LYS A 105 -11.53 -4.87 12.18
CA LYS A 105 -12.82 -5.57 12.25
C LYS A 105 -12.60 -7.09 12.23
N ASN A 106 -13.23 -7.81 13.17
CA ASN A 106 -13.26 -9.27 13.26
C ASN A 106 -11.89 -9.97 13.17
N GLU A 107 -10.83 -9.38 13.73
CA GLU A 107 -9.48 -9.97 13.72
C GLU A 107 -8.96 -10.28 12.29
N MET A 108 -9.45 -9.59 11.24
CA MET A 108 -9.12 -9.95 9.85
C MET A 108 -7.65 -9.74 9.45
N ILE A 109 -6.89 -8.87 10.12
CA ILE A 109 -5.41 -8.84 10.06
C ILE A 109 -4.74 -10.03 10.77
N VAL A 110 -5.46 -10.72 11.65
CA VAL A 110 -4.94 -11.87 12.41
C VAL A 110 -5.25 -13.18 11.69
N ARG A 111 -5.75 -13.15 10.44
CA ARG A 111 -5.63 -14.30 9.55
C ARG A 111 -4.19 -14.40 9.04
N THR A 112 -3.34 -14.79 9.98
CA THR A 112 -2.20 -15.70 9.88
C THR A 112 -1.60 -15.88 8.49
N GLN A 113 -0.34 -15.52 8.36
CA GLN A 113 0.53 -16.12 7.37
C GLN A 113 0.58 -17.65 7.61
N GLU A 114 -0.31 -18.39 6.97
CA GLU A 114 0.00 -19.73 6.49
C GLU A 114 0.12 -19.62 4.97
N ILE A 115 1.13 -20.30 4.42
CA ILE A 115 1.44 -20.42 2.99
C ILE A 115 0.24 -21.04 2.20
N HIS A 116 -0.88 -21.34 2.88
CA HIS A 116 -2.08 -22.02 2.40
C HIS A 116 -3.38 -21.21 2.55
N LEU A 117 -3.32 -19.92 2.90
CA LEU A 117 -4.53 -19.08 2.93
C LEU A 117 -5.14 -18.88 1.53
N PRO A 118 -6.46 -18.62 1.44
CA PRO A 118 -7.10 -18.30 0.18
C PRO A 118 -6.41 -17.09 -0.45
N ARG A 119 -6.31 -17.14 -1.78
CA ARG A 119 -5.78 -16.04 -2.56
C ARG A 119 -6.73 -14.84 -2.40
N THR A 120 -6.19 -13.66 -2.11
CA THR A 120 -6.97 -12.41 -1.99
C THR A 120 -6.31 -11.31 -2.80
N THR A 121 -7.04 -10.21 -3.02
CA THR A 121 -6.46 -8.99 -3.58
C THR A 121 -5.41 -8.40 -2.63
N SER A 122 -4.55 -7.50 -3.13
CA SER A 122 -3.51 -6.87 -2.33
C SER A 122 -3.52 -5.38 -2.48
N LEU A 123 -3.19 -4.68 -1.41
CA LEU A 123 -2.97 -3.24 -1.45
C LEU A 123 -1.49 -2.92 -1.43
N MET A 124 -1.06 -2.03 -2.32
CA MET A 124 0.29 -1.45 -2.30
C MET A 124 0.26 0.05 -2.08
N SER A 125 1.32 0.57 -1.45
CA SER A 125 1.55 1.99 -1.20
C SER A 125 3.00 2.41 -1.38
#